data_AF-A0ABD5SQ55-F1
#
_entry.id   AF-A0ABD5SQ55-F1
#
_cell.length_a   1.000
_cell.length_b   1.000
_cell.length_c   1.000
_cell.angle_alpha   90.00
_cell.angle_beta   90.00
_cell.angle_gamma   90.00
#
_symmetry.space_group_name_H-M   'P 1'
#
loop_
_entity.id
_entity.type
_entity.pdbx_description
1 polymer ?
#
loop_
_entity_poly.entity_id
_entity_poly.type
_entity_poly.pdbx_seq_one_letter_code
_entity_poly.pdbx_strand_id
1 'polypeptide(L)'
;MDGPGPYTLLGRLAVAAFVMIAPTLCFLGLVRGLERLRDDDLINEWARTRGRDDAHDITEHDDVLAALANEIGVEADGSSTGRCPACGTPNRAGMVYCHGCHHRFESS
;
A
#
# COMPACT_ATOMS: atom_id res chain seq x y z
N MET A 1 31.14 17.58 42.76
CA MET A 1 30.54 17.53 41.41
C MET A 1 29.50 16.43 41.43
N ASP A 2 28.33 16.72 41.99
CA ASP A 2 27.22 15.77 42.03
C ASP A 2 26.70 15.63 40.61
N GLY A 3 27.02 14.49 39.99
CA GLY A 3 26.57 14.19 38.63
C GLY A 3 25.05 14.22 38.54
N PRO A 4 24.47 14.63 37.41
CA PRO A 4 23.02 14.58 37.23
C PRO A 4 22.53 13.14 37.50
N GLY A 5 21.59 12.99 38.43
CA GLY A 5 21.10 11.68 38.84
C GLY A 5 20.55 10.88 37.64
N PRO A 6 20.67 9.55 37.63
CA PRO A 6 20.44 8.69 36.46
C PRO A 6 19.07 8.90 35.80
N TYR A 7 18.04 9.24 36.59
CA TYR A 7 16.70 9.55 36.11
C TYR A 7 16.62 10.79 35.22
N THR A 8 17.46 11.80 35.46
CA THR A 8 17.49 13.00 34.60
C THR A 8 18.08 12.70 33.23
N LEU A 9 19.05 11.79 33.16
CA LEU A 9 19.67 11.32 31.93
C LEU A 9 18.68 10.44 31.14
N LEU A 10 17.99 9.53 31.84
CA LEU A 10 16.95 8.68 31.26
C LEU A 10 15.79 9.51 30.69
N GLY A 11 15.32 10.52 31.43
CA GLY A 11 14.23 11.39 31.01
C GLY A 11 14.58 12.19 29.75
N ARG A 12 15.80 12.74 29.67
CA ARG A 12 16.26 13.46 28.47
C ARG A 12 16.36 12.55 27.25
N LEU A 13 16.86 11.33 27.45
CA LEU A 13 16.97 10.35 26.37
C LEU A 13 15.60 9.91 25.87
N ALA A 14 14.63 9.70 26.77
CA ALA A 14 13.26 9.38 26.41
C ALA A 14 12.59 10.52 25.62
N VAL A 15 12.74 11.77 26.06
CA VAL A 15 12.20 12.94 25.34
C VAL A 15 12.86 13.09 23.97
N ALA A 16 14.18 12.94 23.88
CA ALA A 16 14.91 13.03 22.62
C ALA A 16 14.47 11.93 21.63
N ALA A 17 14.35 10.69 22.10
CA ALA A 17 13.87 9.58 21.29
C ALA A 17 12.43 9.80 20.83
N PHE A 18 11.55 10.28 21.72
CA PHE A 18 10.17 10.58 21.39
C PHE A 18 10.06 11.67 20.32
N VAL A 19 10.78 12.79 20.46
CA VAL A 19 10.77 13.89 19.49
C VAL A 19 11.30 13.46 18.12
N MET A 20 12.25 12.52 18.07
CA MET A 20 12.76 11.96 16.82
C MET A 20 11.79 10.99 16.14
N ILE A 21 11.14 10.11 16.93
CA ILE A 21 10.34 8.99 16.41
C ILE A 21 8.88 9.39 16.19
N ALA A 22 8.32 10.29 17.02
CA ALA A 22 6.92 10.68 16.93
C ALA A 22 6.53 11.28 15.56
N PRO A 23 7.32 12.16 14.91
CA PRO A 23 6.96 12.72 13.61
C PRO A 23 6.86 11.68 12.51
N THR A 24 7.77 10.69 12.49
CA THR A 24 7.77 9.63 11.49
C THR A 24 6.62 8.66 11.70
N LEU A 25 6.34 8.29 12.96
CA LEU A 25 5.16 7.48 13.29
C LEU A 25 3.85 8.21 12.98
N CYS A 26 3.77 9.52 13.26
CA CYS A 26 2.60 10.32 12.93
C CYS A 26 2.39 10.38 11.43
N PHE A 27 3.44 10.64 10.64
CA PHE A 27 3.38 10.62 9.19
C PHE A 27 2.93 9.26 8.64
N LEU A 28 3.56 8.16 9.07
CA LEU A 28 3.20 6.82 8.63
C LEU A 28 1.78 6.43 9.04
N GLY A 29 1.36 6.82 10.25
CA GLY A 29 0.00 6.60 10.74
C GLY A 29 -1.03 7.36 9.93
N LEU A 30 -0.76 8.61 9.57
CA LEU A 30 -1.63 9.42 8.71
C LEU A 30 -1.73 8.83 7.30
N VAL A 31 -0.60 8.46 6.68
CA VAL A 31 -0.58 7.85 5.35
C VAL A 31 -1.36 6.54 5.34
N ARG A 32 -1.08 5.62 6.28
CA ARG A 32 -1.85 4.36 6.41
C ARG A 32 -3.32 4.58 6.72
N GLY A 33 -3.64 5.61 7.51
CA GLY A 33 -5.02 5.97 7.82
C GLY A 33 -5.79 6.45 6.59
N LEU A 34 -5.16 7.29 5.77
CA LEU A 34 -5.73 7.77 4.51
C LEU A 34 -5.86 6.64 3.48
N GLU A 35 -4.88 5.74 3.39
CA GLU A 35 -4.96 4.55 2.55
C GLU A 35 -6.14 3.66 2.96
N ARG A 36 -6.32 3.44 4.27
CA ARG A 36 -7.41 2.64 4.81
C ARG A 36 -8.79 3.23 4.50
N LEU A 37 -8.97 4.54 4.69
CA LEU A 37 -10.22 5.22 4.37
C LEU A 37 -10.56 5.17 2.87
N ARG A 38 -9.53 5.23 2.02
CA ARG A 38 -9.72 5.11 0.57
C ARG A 38 -10.16 3.69 0.16
N ASP A 39 -9.57 2.66 0.77
CA ASP A 39 -9.83 1.27 0.42
C ASP A 39 -11.15 0.75 1.02
N ASP A 40 -11.46 1.03 2.30
CA ASP A 40 -12.59 0.41 3.00
C ASP A 40 -13.97 0.88 2.49
N ASP A 41 -14.11 2.14 2.05
CA ASP A 41 -15.41 2.70 1.60
C ASP A 41 -15.67 2.45 0.10
N LEU A 42 -14.67 2.61 -0.76
CA LEU A 42 -14.83 2.39 -2.20
C LEU A 42 -14.92 0.90 -2.55
N ILE A 43 -14.14 0.03 -1.89
CA ILE A 43 -14.16 -1.41 -2.20
C ILE A 43 -15.43 -2.07 -1.68
N ASN A 44 -15.92 -1.73 -0.49
CA ASN A 44 -17.18 -2.30 0.01
C ASN A 44 -18.38 -1.82 -0.81
N GLU A 45 -18.42 -0.55 -1.20
CA GLU A 45 -19.50 -0.06 -2.07
C GLU A 45 -19.42 -0.73 -3.44
N TRP A 46 -18.23 -0.77 -4.06
CA TRP A 46 -18.01 -1.45 -5.34
C TRP A 46 -18.38 -2.93 -5.30
N ALA A 47 -17.96 -3.64 -4.24
CA ALA A 47 -18.30 -5.05 -4.02
C ALA A 47 -19.80 -5.26 -3.78
N ARG A 48 -20.50 -4.32 -3.12
CA ARG A 48 -21.95 -4.37 -2.95
C ARG A 48 -22.70 -4.12 -4.26
N THR A 49 -22.27 -3.14 -5.06
CA THR A 49 -22.88 -2.86 -6.37
C THR A 49 -22.60 -3.99 -7.37
N ARG A 50 -21.39 -4.54 -7.41
CA ARG A 50 -20.99 -5.55 -8.40
C ARG A 50 -21.39 -6.98 -7.99
N GLY A 51 -21.32 -7.32 -6.69
CA GLY A 51 -21.81 -8.61 -6.18
C GLY A 51 -23.32 -8.80 -6.29
N ARG A 52 -24.08 -7.73 -6.58
CA ARG A 52 -25.50 -7.80 -6.95
C ARG A 52 -25.72 -8.07 -8.45
N ASP A 53 -24.77 -7.67 -9.30
CA ASP A 53 -24.87 -7.71 -10.77
C ASP A 53 -24.08 -8.88 -11.42
N ASP A 54 -23.13 -9.50 -10.73
CA ASP A 54 -22.32 -10.64 -11.21
C ASP A 54 -23.09 -11.95 -11.47
N ALA A 55 -24.42 -11.96 -11.29
CA ALA A 55 -25.27 -13.07 -11.74
C ALA A 55 -25.84 -12.85 -13.16
N HIS A 56 -25.71 -11.67 -13.78
CA HIS A 56 -26.37 -11.44 -15.07
C HIS A 56 -25.71 -10.55 -16.12
N ASP A 57 -24.52 -9.95 -15.91
CA ASP A 57 -23.97 -9.08 -16.97
C ASP A 57 -22.44 -8.91 -16.96
N ILE A 58 -21.68 -9.96 -17.34
CA ILE A 58 -20.25 -9.83 -17.68
C ILE A 58 -20.02 -9.92 -19.20
N THR A 59 -21.03 -10.29 -19.98
CA THR A 59 -20.85 -10.52 -21.43
C THR A 59 -20.79 -9.23 -22.26
N GLU A 60 -21.38 -8.11 -21.84
CA GLU A 60 -21.49 -6.94 -22.73
C GLU A 60 -20.30 -5.95 -22.65
N HIS A 61 -19.58 -5.91 -21.51
CA HIS A 61 -18.47 -4.96 -21.30
C HIS A 61 -17.10 -5.50 -21.75
N ASP A 62 -16.92 -6.81 -21.77
CA ASP A 62 -15.68 -7.42 -22.27
C ASP A 62 -15.52 -7.22 -23.78
N ASP A 63 -16.62 -7.20 -24.55
CA ASP A 63 -16.57 -7.02 -26.00
C ASP A 63 -16.14 -5.61 -26.40
N VAL A 64 -16.63 -4.58 -25.71
CA VAL A 64 -16.26 -3.17 -25.99
C VAL A 64 -14.83 -2.89 -25.53
N LEU A 65 -14.43 -3.43 -24.38
CA LEU A 65 -13.08 -3.26 -23.84
C LEU A 65 -12.05 -4.04 -24.67
N ALA A 66 -12.38 -5.24 -25.14
CA ALA A 66 -11.55 -6.03 -26.04
C ALA A 66 -11.44 -5.37 -27.43
N ALA A 67 -12.53 -4.80 -27.96
CA ALA A 67 -12.50 -4.04 -29.21
C ALA A 67 -11.59 -2.81 -29.12
N LEU A 68 -11.68 -2.06 -28.01
CA LEU A 68 -10.84 -0.88 -27.77
C LEU A 68 -9.37 -1.28 -27.51
N ALA A 69 -9.12 -2.36 -26.78
CA ALA A 69 -7.78 -2.87 -26.53
C ALA A 69 -7.10 -3.42 -27.81
N ASN A 70 -7.87 -4.04 -28.69
CA ASN A 70 -7.42 -4.48 -30.01
C ASN A 70 -7.14 -3.30 -30.97
N GLU A 71 -7.90 -2.20 -30.84
CA GLU A 71 -7.64 -0.96 -31.58
C GLU A 71 -6.36 -0.25 -31.09
N ILE A 72 -6.07 -0.32 -29.79
CA ILE A 72 -4.92 0.36 -29.17
C ILE A 72 -3.68 -0.56 -29.04
N GLY A 73 -3.79 -1.84 -29.42
CA GLY A 73 -2.68 -2.80 -29.39
C GLY A 73 -2.17 -3.13 -27.98
N VAL A 74 -3.03 -3.04 -26.96
CA VAL A 74 -2.67 -3.32 -25.57
C VAL A 74 -2.93 -4.79 -25.29
N GLU A 75 -1.92 -5.62 -25.52
CA GLU A 75 -1.87 -7.00 -25.01
C GLU A 75 -2.03 -6.95 -23.47
N ALA A 76 -3.13 -7.51 -22.97
CA ALA A 76 -3.39 -7.67 -21.54
C ALA A 76 -2.46 -8.76 -20.98
N ASP A 77 -1.18 -8.44 -20.85
CA ASP A 77 -0.18 -9.39 -20.38
C ASP A 77 -0.33 -9.63 -18.87
N GLY A 78 -0.35 -10.92 -18.51
CA GLY A 78 -0.73 -11.44 -17.21
C GLY A 78 0.06 -10.82 -16.07
N SER A 79 -0.59 -9.98 -15.27
CA SER A 79 0.05 -9.34 -14.11
C SER A 79 0.23 -10.35 -12.96
N SER A 80 1.29 -11.14 -13.03
CA SER A 80 1.74 -11.90 -11.87
C SER A 80 1.99 -10.93 -10.70
N THR A 81 1.49 -11.27 -9.51
CA THR A 81 1.66 -10.46 -8.29
C THR A 81 2.60 -11.20 -7.35
N GLY A 82 3.74 -10.58 -7.03
CA GLY A 82 4.77 -11.14 -6.14
C GLY A 82 4.77 -10.46 -4.77
N ARG A 83 5.09 -11.18 -3.69
CA ARG A 83 5.20 -10.58 -2.35
C ARG A 83 6.58 -9.98 -2.13
N CYS A 84 6.63 -8.84 -1.45
CA CYS A 84 7.89 -8.22 -1.05
C CYS A 84 8.61 -9.10 -0.01
N PRO A 85 9.90 -9.41 -0.21
CA PRO A 85 10.66 -10.21 0.75
C PRO A 85 10.90 -9.49 2.09
N ALA A 86 10.91 -8.15 2.09
CA ALA A 86 11.20 -7.37 3.29
C ALA A 86 9.98 -7.15 4.20
N CYS A 87 8.77 -7.03 3.63
CA CYS A 87 7.57 -6.68 4.39
C CYS A 87 6.32 -7.52 4.07
N GLY A 88 6.40 -8.48 3.13
CA GLY A 88 5.30 -9.38 2.77
C GLY A 88 4.18 -8.78 1.92
N THR A 89 4.25 -7.47 1.64
CA THR A 89 3.25 -6.73 0.86
C THR A 89 3.18 -7.25 -0.58
N PRO A 90 1.99 -7.54 -1.13
CA PRO A 90 1.83 -7.98 -2.52
C PRO A 90 2.13 -6.81 -3.48
N ASN A 91 2.96 -7.01 -4.49
CA ASN A 91 3.35 -6.02 -5.49
C ASN A 91 3.15 -6.59 -6.89
N ARG A 92 2.79 -5.72 -7.85
CA ARG A 92 2.71 -6.11 -9.25
C ARG A 92 4.11 -6.52 -9.76
N ALA A 93 4.19 -7.52 -10.63
CA ALA A 93 5.45 -7.88 -11.29
C ALA A 93 6.00 -6.70 -12.10
N GLY A 94 7.33 -6.58 -12.16
CA GLY A 94 8.03 -5.49 -12.84
C GLY A 94 8.21 -4.21 -12.02
N MET A 95 7.70 -4.15 -10.79
CA MET A 95 7.92 -3.01 -9.89
C MET A 95 9.38 -3.03 -9.38
N VAL A 96 10.09 -1.89 -9.50
CA VAL A 96 11.49 -1.76 -9.02
C VAL A 96 11.56 -1.61 -7.50
N TYR A 97 10.51 -1.04 -6.89
CA TYR A 97 10.41 -0.80 -5.45
C TYR A 97 9.09 -1.32 -4.90
N CYS A 98 9.13 -1.83 -3.67
CA CYS A 98 7.94 -2.23 -2.93
C CYS A 98 7.09 -1.00 -2.57
N HIS A 99 5.80 -1.01 -2.88
CA HIS A 99 4.91 0.09 -2.53
C HIS A 99 4.68 0.24 -1.02
N GLY A 100 4.88 -0.82 -0.22
CA GLY A 100 4.63 -0.79 1.22
C GLY A 100 5.84 -0.35 2.06
N CYS A 101 7.05 -0.71 1.65
CA CYS A 101 8.27 -0.46 2.44
C CYS A 101 9.41 0.19 1.64
N HIS A 102 9.19 0.48 0.35
CA HIS A 102 10.17 1.09 -0.56
C HIS A 102 11.47 0.28 -0.71
N HIS A 103 11.50 -0.96 -0.23
CA HIS A 103 12.59 -1.89 -0.47
C HIS A 103 12.71 -2.15 -1.98
N ARG A 104 13.93 -2.11 -2.49
CA ARG A 104 14.21 -2.37 -3.91
C ARG A 104 14.12 -3.87 -4.17
N PHE A 105 13.43 -4.28 -5.24
CA PHE A 105 13.47 -5.65 -5.69
C PHE A 105 14.80 -5.90 -6.41
N GLU A 106 15.58 -6.88 -5.95
CA GLU A 106 16.79 -7.31 -6.65
C GLU A 106 16.37 -8.06 -7.92
N SER A 107 16.59 -7.44 -9.07
CA SER A 107 16.43 -8.08 -10.37
C SER A 107 17.61 -9.03 -10.59
N SER A 108 17.37 -10.34 -10.57
CA SER A 108 18.33 -11.34 -11.03
C SER A 108 18.18 -11.61 -12.52
#